data_AF-Q4TG91-F1
#
_entry.id   AF-Q4TG91-F1
#
_cell.length_a   1.000
_cell.length_b   1.000
_cell.length_c   1.000
_cell.angle_alpha   90.00
_cell.angle_beta   90.00
_cell.angle_gamma   90.00
#
_symmetry.space_group_name_H-M   'P 1'
#
loop_
_entity.id
_entity.type
_entity.pdbx_description
1 polymer ?
#
loop_
_entity_poly.entity_id
_entity_poly.type
_entity_poly.pdbx_seq_one_letter_code
_entity_poly.pdbx_strand_id
1 'polypeptide(L)'
;MVSIDHTARKLLSYVPYVLVLIDLRYEGVKCGRDGSVDHHMEMGKKLLAAGQLADALSHFHAAVDGDPKNYMAYYSRATVFLAMGKSKSALPDLSKVIQLKPDFTSAQLQRGNLLLKQGRLDEAESDYKKVV
;
A
#
# COMPACT_ATOMS: atom_id res chain seq x y z
N MET A 1 10.19 13.49 56.27
CA MET A 1 11.23 13.15 55.27
C MET A 1 10.85 11.82 54.65
N VAL A 2 10.32 11.81 53.42
CA VAL A 2 9.85 10.57 52.77
C VAL A 2 11.07 9.87 52.17
N SER A 3 11.45 8.71 52.74
CA SER A 3 12.48 7.84 52.19
C SER A 3 12.05 7.37 50.81
N ILE A 4 12.69 7.90 49.78
CA ILE A 4 12.48 7.46 48.40
C ILE A 4 13.12 6.08 48.27
N ASP A 5 12.26 5.07 48.23
CA ASP A 5 12.61 3.66 48.19
C ASP A 5 13.60 3.38 47.04
N HIS A 6 14.59 2.53 47.29
CA HIS A 6 15.69 2.24 46.35
C HIS A 6 15.17 1.74 44.97
N THR A 7 13.98 1.15 44.97
CA THR A 7 13.23 0.72 43.79
C THR A 7 12.77 1.89 42.90
N ALA A 8 12.36 3.03 43.49
CA ALA A 8 11.92 4.21 42.75
C ALA A 8 13.09 4.90 42.00
N ARG A 9 14.30 4.88 42.57
CA ARG A 9 15.51 5.38 41.88
C ARG A 9 15.87 4.55 40.65
N LYS A 10 15.68 3.23 40.70
CA LYS A 10 15.90 2.34 39.54
C LYS A 10 14.88 2.59 38.44
N LEU A 11 13.60 2.74 38.78
CA LEU A 11 12.56 3.12 37.82
C LEU A 11 12.87 4.44 37.13
N LEU A 12 13.35 5.44 37.89
CA LEU A 12 13.74 6.75 37.33
C LEU A 12 14.92 6.65 36.34
N SER A 13 15.83 5.69 36.50
CA SER A 13 16.97 5.52 35.58
C SER A 13 16.56 4.90 34.24
N TYR A 14 15.42 4.21 34.17
CA TYR A 14 14.88 3.65 32.93
C TYR A 14 14.01 4.63 32.14
N VAL A 15 13.50 5.69 32.78
CA VAL A 15 12.72 6.77 32.14
C VAL A 15 13.41 7.34 30.89
N PRO A 16 14.71 7.69 30.87
CA PRO A 16 15.35 8.18 29.65
C PRO A 16 15.41 7.12 28.54
N TYR A 17 15.52 5.83 28.89
CA TYR A 17 15.47 4.74 27.92
C TYR A 17 14.08 4.58 27.30
N VAL A 18 13.04 4.70 28.11
CA VAL A 18 11.65 4.67 27.64
C VAL A 18 11.35 5.89 26.76
N LEU A 19 11.86 7.07 27.12
CA LEU A 19 11.74 8.27 26.30
C LEU A 19 12.48 8.13 24.96
N VAL A 20 13.70 7.59 24.94
CA VAL A 20 14.41 7.27 23.69
C VAL A 20 13.65 6.26 22.84
N LEU A 21 13.00 5.25 23.44
CA LEU A 21 12.16 4.30 22.70
C LEU A 21 10.86 4.92 22.17
N ILE A 22 10.32 5.93 22.87
CA ILE A 22 9.18 6.71 22.42
C ILE A 22 9.60 7.67 21.30
N ASP A 23 10.74 8.35 21.42
CA ASP A 23 11.30 9.23 20.38
C ASP A 23 11.70 8.46 19.12
N LEU A 24 12.28 7.26 19.24
CA LEU A 24 12.51 6.35 18.10
C LEU A 24 11.21 5.94 17.39
N ARG A 25 10.09 5.94 18.12
CA ARG A 25 8.76 5.69 17.55
C ARG A 25 8.10 6.96 17.03
N TYR A 26 8.48 8.14 17.54
CA TYR A 26 7.88 9.44 17.22
C TYR A 26 8.58 10.13 16.03
N GLU A 27 9.90 10.00 15.86
CA GLU A 27 10.62 10.47 14.66
C GLU A 27 10.23 9.69 13.39
N GLY A 28 9.55 8.56 13.52
CA GLY A 28 8.92 7.85 12.39
C GLY A 28 7.63 8.48 11.88
N VAL A 29 7.12 9.55 12.52
CA VAL A 29 5.81 10.15 12.26
C VAL A 29 5.99 11.55 11.64
N LYS A 30 5.80 11.58 10.31
CA LYS A 30 5.31 12.71 9.50
C LYS A 30 6.26 13.89 9.21
N CYS A 31 7.26 13.70 8.34
CA CYS A 31 7.62 14.74 7.34
C CYS A 31 8.42 14.27 6.12
N GLY A 32 8.47 12.97 5.79
CA GLY A 32 9.30 12.48 4.66
C GLY A 32 8.79 11.29 3.87
N ARG A 33 7.70 10.62 4.31
CA ARG A 33 7.21 9.39 3.66
C ARG A 33 5.97 9.61 2.78
N ASP A 34 5.06 10.52 3.16
CA ASP A 34 3.87 10.83 2.34
C ASP A 34 4.20 11.69 1.12
N GLY A 35 5.04 12.73 1.29
CA GLY A 35 5.34 13.65 0.18
C GLY A 35 6.05 12.99 -1.00
N SER A 36 6.88 11.97 -0.75
CA SER A 36 7.52 11.20 -1.82
C SER A 36 6.53 10.24 -2.49
N VAL A 37 5.67 9.55 -1.73
CA VAL A 37 4.64 8.66 -2.27
C VAL A 37 3.65 9.43 -3.13
N ASP A 38 3.14 10.56 -2.65
CA ASP A 38 2.21 11.41 -3.40
C ASP A 38 2.84 11.94 -4.69
N HIS A 39 4.10 12.38 -4.63
CA HIS A 39 4.85 12.79 -5.82
C HIS A 39 5.01 11.64 -6.83
N HIS A 40 5.38 10.43 -6.38
CA HIS A 40 5.46 9.26 -7.24
C HIS A 40 4.09 8.89 -7.83
N MET A 41 3.01 9.00 -7.06
CA MET A 41 1.65 8.77 -7.54
C MET A 41 1.25 9.78 -8.61
N GLU A 42 1.55 11.06 -8.42
CA GLU A 42 1.24 12.11 -9.39
C GLU A 42 2.05 11.94 -10.68
N MET A 43 3.36 11.70 -10.58
CA MET A 43 4.22 11.47 -11.74
C MET A 43 3.84 10.19 -12.49
N GLY A 44 3.56 9.11 -11.77
CA GLY A 44 3.07 7.86 -12.36
C GLY A 44 1.79 8.06 -13.16
N LYS A 45 0.83 8.86 -12.65
CA LYS A 45 -0.41 9.19 -13.37
C LYS A 45 -0.15 10.03 -14.62
N LYS A 46 0.73 11.04 -14.54
CA LYS A 46 1.12 11.87 -15.68
C LYS A 46 1.76 11.04 -16.80
N LEU A 47 2.70 10.17 -16.43
CA LEU A 47 3.39 9.27 -17.37
C LEU A 47 2.44 8.24 -17.97
N LEU A 48 1.51 7.69 -17.18
CA LEU A 48 0.47 6.79 -17.67
C LEU A 48 -0.43 7.49 -18.71
N ALA A 49 -0.85 8.72 -18.44
CA ALA A 49 -1.62 9.52 -19.39
C ALA A 49 -0.83 9.85 -20.67
N ALA A 50 0.49 10.00 -20.56
CA ALA A 50 1.40 10.17 -21.70
C ALA A 50 1.72 8.85 -22.43
N GLY A 51 1.22 7.70 -21.96
CA GLY A 51 1.51 6.38 -22.54
C GLY A 51 2.90 5.83 -22.23
N GLN A 52 3.68 6.50 -21.38
CA GLN A 52 4.99 6.05 -20.91
C GLN A 52 4.84 4.98 -19.82
N LEU A 53 4.36 3.80 -20.22
CA LEU A 53 3.98 2.74 -19.29
C LEU A 53 5.16 2.26 -18.43
N ALA A 54 6.36 2.14 -18.98
CA ALA A 54 7.54 1.65 -18.26
C ALA A 54 7.96 2.63 -17.14
N ASP A 55 7.99 3.92 -17.44
CA ASP A 55 8.34 4.95 -16.47
C ASP A 55 7.24 5.06 -15.40
N ALA A 56 5.97 5.06 -15.81
CA ALA A 56 4.83 5.04 -14.89
C ALA A 56 4.91 3.85 -13.91
N LEU A 57 5.29 2.66 -14.41
CA LEU A 57 5.42 1.46 -13.60
C LEU A 57 6.50 1.62 -12.51
N SER A 58 7.63 2.24 -12.84
CA SER A 58 8.71 2.52 -11.88
C SER A 58 8.24 3.45 -10.77
N HIS A 59 7.50 4.51 -11.11
CA HIS A 59 6.92 5.41 -10.12
C HIS A 59 5.90 4.71 -9.22
N PHE A 60 5.04 3.86 -9.77
CA PHE A 60 4.08 3.10 -8.94
C PHE A 60 4.74 2.02 -8.08
N HIS A 61 5.90 1.46 -8.47
CA HIS A 61 6.70 0.62 -7.58
C HIS A 61 7.19 1.42 -6.38
N ALA A 62 7.82 2.57 -6.60
CA ALA A 62 8.28 3.44 -5.53
C ALA A 62 7.14 3.89 -4.60
N ALA A 63 5.95 4.16 -5.14
CA ALA A 63 4.77 4.49 -4.35
C ALA A 63 4.30 3.33 -3.46
N VAL A 64 4.30 2.09 -3.98
CA VAL A 64 3.96 0.88 -3.21
C VAL A 64 4.99 0.60 -2.11
N ASP A 65 6.28 0.79 -2.41
CA ASP A 65 7.35 0.57 -1.44
C ASP A 65 7.34 1.64 -0.34
N GLY A 66 6.95 2.88 -0.68
CA GLY A 66 6.83 3.99 0.26
C GLY A 66 5.61 3.89 1.19
N ASP A 67 4.46 3.44 0.67
CA ASP A 67 3.27 3.12 1.48
C ASP A 67 2.61 1.79 1.06
N PRO A 68 2.98 0.67 1.71
CA PRO A 68 2.38 -0.65 1.46
C PRO A 68 0.91 -0.79 1.86
N LYS A 69 0.29 0.24 2.47
CA LYS A 69 -1.14 0.26 2.79
C LYS A 69 -1.96 1.10 1.80
N ASN A 70 -1.30 1.81 0.87
CA ASN A 70 -1.97 2.59 -0.15
C ASN A 70 -2.57 1.70 -1.24
N TYR A 71 -3.85 1.36 -1.11
CA TYR A 71 -4.55 0.57 -2.12
C TYR A 71 -4.55 1.22 -3.51
N MET A 72 -4.52 2.56 -3.61
CA MET A 72 -4.49 3.27 -4.90
C MET A 72 -3.17 3.06 -5.63
N ALA A 73 -2.05 2.92 -4.92
CA ALA A 73 -0.75 2.63 -5.52
C ALA A 73 -0.75 1.24 -6.17
N TYR A 74 -1.24 0.22 -5.46
CA TYR A 74 -1.43 -1.12 -6.03
C TYR A 74 -2.39 -1.12 -7.22
N TYR A 75 -3.52 -0.43 -7.13
CA TYR A 75 -4.49 -0.37 -8.23
C TYR A 75 -3.91 0.32 -9.47
N SER A 76 -3.18 1.41 -9.29
CA SER A 76 -2.53 2.13 -10.39
C SER A 76 -1.46 1.25 -11.04
N ARG A 77 -0.64 0.57 -10.23
CA ARG A 77 0.37 -0.38 -10.72
C ARG A 77 -0.25 -1.55 -11.50
N ALA A 78 -1.33 -2.14 -10.98
CA ALA A 78 -2.09 -3.18 -11.67
C ALA A 78 -2.62 -2.69 -13.03
N THR A 79 -3.14 -1.47 -13.08
CA THR A 79 -3.65 -0.85 -14.31
C THR A 79 -2.54 -0.71 -15.35
N VAL A 80 -1.34 -0.29 -14.95
CA VAL A 80 -0.18 -0.23 -15.85
C VAL A 80 0.22 -1.62 -16.33
N PHE A 81 0.26 -2.63 -15.45
CA PHE A 81 0.53 -4.01 -15.86
C PHE A 81 -0.49 -4.53 -16.88
N LEU A 82 -1.78 -4.22 -16.69
CA LEU A 82 -2.84 -4.59 -17.64
C LEU A 82 -2.66 -3.87 -18.99
N ALA A 83 -2.30 -2.58 -18.99
CA ALA A 83 -2.01 -1.82 -20.20
C ALA A 83 -0.79 -2.40 -20.97
N MET A 84 0.18 -2.98 -20.26
CA MET A 84 1.30 -3.71 -20.86
C MET A 84 0.97 -5.15 -21.29
N GLY A 85 -0.27 -5.63 -21.09
CA GLY A 85 -0.64 -7.03 -21.31
C GLY A 85 -0.08 -8.03 -20.29
N LYS A 86 0.53 -7.54 -19.19
CA LYS A 86 1.13 -8.34 -18.11
C LYS A 86 0.09 -8.78 -17.08
N SER A 87 -0.94 -9.48 -17.55
CA SER A 87 -2.07 -9.98 -16.76
C SER A 87 -1.67 -10.75 -15.50
N LYS A 88 -0.61 -11.58 -15.58
CA LYS A 88 -0.13 -12.37 -14.42
C LYS A 88 0.43 -11.48 -13.30
N SER A 89 1.06 -10.36 -13.65
CA SER A 89 1.63 -9.40 -12.68
C SER A 89 0.57 -8.51 -12.06
N ALA A 90 -0.54 -8.24 -12.76
CA ALA A 90 -1.64 -7.42 -12.24
C ALA A 90 -2.50 -8.14 -11.18
N LEU A 91 -2.68 -9.46 -11.30
CA LEU A 91 -3.50 -10.28 -10.40
C LEU A 91 -3.19 -10.09 -8.89
N PRO A 92 -1.93 -10.20 -8.44
CA PRO A 92 -1.60 -10.04 -7.03
C PRO A 92 -1.88 -8.63 -6.52
N ASP A 93 -1.63 -7.60 -7.34
CA ASP A 93 -1.90 -6.21 -6.98
C ASP A 93 -3.41 -5.98 -6.82
N LEU A 94 -4.24 -6.44 -7.77
CA LEU A 94 -5.71 -6.36 -7.66
C LEU A 94 -6.22 -7.10 -6.41
N SER A 95 -5.65 -8.26 -6.10
CA SER A 95 -6.00 -9.01 -4.89
C SER A 95 -5.62 -8.25 -3.62
N LYS A 96 -4.48 -7.56 -3.61
CA LYS A 96 -4.06 -6.71 -2.51
C LYS A 96 -4.98 -5.51 -2.34
N VAL A 97 -5.44 -4.90 -3.43
CA VAL A 97 -6.45 -3.82 -3.39
C VAL A 97 -7.73 -4.31 -2.71
N ILE A 98 -8.25 -5.48 -3.10
CA ILE A 98 -9.47 -6.05 -2.52
C ILE A 98 -9.29 -6.39 -1.03
N GLN A 99 -8.10 -6.82 -0.62
CA GLN A 99 -7.78 -7.04 0.80
C GLN A 99 -7.75 -5.74 1.61
N LEU A 100 -7.14 -4.68 1.06
CA LEU A 100 -7.01 -3.38 1.74
C LEU A 100 -8.32 -2.59 1.73
N LYS A 101 -9.07 -2.68 0.62
CA LYS A 101 -10.31 -1.94 0.40
C LYS A 101 -11.36 -2.81 -0.29
N PRO A 102 -12.10 -3.64 0.47
CA PRO A 102 -13.09 -4.58 -0.06
C PRO A 102 -14.26 -3.92 -0.78
N ASP A 103 -14.57 -2.65 -0.46
CA ASP A 103 -15.63 -1.85 -1.08
C ASP A 103 -15.23 -1.24 -2.44
N PHE A 104 -13.97 -1.41 -2.85
CA PHE A 104 -13.49 -0.91 -4.14
C PHE A 104 -13.85 -1.87 -5.28
N THR A 105 -15.10 -1.79 -5.73
CA THR A 105 -15.69 -2.65 -6.77
C THR A 105 -14.93 -2.64 -8.09
N SER A 106 -14.24 -1.55 -8.42
CA SER A 106 -13.42 -1.45 -9.63
C SER A 106 -12.29 -2.48 -9.66
N ALA A 107 -11.66 -2.80 -8.51
CA ALA A 107 -10.64 -3.84 -8.47
C ALA A 107 -11.22 -5.25 -8.58
N GLN A 108 -12.40 -5.49 -7.99
CA GLN A 108 -13.13 -6.76 -8.09
C GLN A 108 -13.53 -7.04 -9.55
N LEU A 109 -14.10 -6.04 -10.23
CA LEU A 109 -14.47 -6.14 -11.64
C LEU A 109 -13.26 -6.42 -12.53
N GLN A 110 -12.15 -5.68 -12.33
CA GLN A 110 -10.92 -5.91 -13.09
C GLN A 110 -10.33 -7.30 -12.84
N ARG A 111 -10.37 -7.79 -11.59
CA ARG A 111 -9.90 -9.13 -11.25
C ARG A 111 -10.79 -10.22 -11.83
N GLY A 112 -12.12 -10.07 -11.74
CA GLY A 112 -13.09 -10.98 -12.36
C GLY A 112 -12.89 -11.08 -13.87
N ASN A 113 -12.73 -9.94 -14.56
CA ASN A 113 -12.42 -9.92 -16.00
C ASN A 113 -11.13 -10.66 -16.35
N LEU A 114 -10.11 -10.49 -15.51
CA LEU A 114 -8.80 -11.11 -15.69
C LEU A 114 -8.85 -12.63 -15.47
N LEU A 115 -9.58 -13.07 -14.44
CA LEU A 115 -9.82 -14.48 -14.12
C LEU A 115 -10.65 -15.16 -15.21
N LEU A 116 -11.67 -14.48 -15.72
CA LEU A 116 -12.50 -14.94 -16.84
C LEU A 116 -11.63 -15.22 -18.09
N LYS A 117 -10.75 -14.27 -18.45
CA LYS A 117 -9.80 -14.44 -19.56
C LYS A 117 -8.81 -15.58 -19.35
N GLN A 118 -8.56 -15.98 -18.10
CA GLN A 118 -7.70 -17.11 -17.75
C GLN A 118 -8.47 -18.45 -17.65
N GLY A 119 -9.80 -18.44 -17.87
CA GLY A 119 -10.65 -19.63 -17.72
C GLY A 119 -10.98 -20.02 -16.27
N ARG A 120 -10.67 -19.15 -15.31
CA ARG A 120 -10.94 -19.37 -13.86
C ARG A 120 -12.36 -18.90 -13.53
N LEU A 121 -13.35 -19.63 -14.03
CA LEU A 121 -14.75 -19.21 -14.04
C LEU A 121 -15.34 -19.07 -12.63
N ASP A 122 -15.11 -20.04 -11.74
CA ASP A 122 -15.67 -20.03 -10.38
C ASP A 122 -15.22 -18.80 -9.56
N GLU A 123 -13.93 -18.46 -9.68
CA GLU A 123 -13.37 -17.31 -8.98
C GLU A 123 -13.85 -15.98 -9.58
N ALA A 124 -14.00 -15.92 -10.91
CA ALA A 124 -14.58 -14.76 -11.58
C ALA A 124 -16.04 -14.54 -11.17
N GLU A 125 -16.84 -15.61 -11.09
CA GLU A 125 -18.24 -15.54 -10.62
C GLU A 125 -18.32 -15.03 -9.18
N SER A 126 -17.44 -15.51 -8.29
CA SER A 126 -17.36 -15.03 -6.92
C SER A 126 -17.08 -13.52 -6.83
N ASP A 127 -16.19 -13.02 -7.69
CA ASP A 127 -15.88 -11.60 -7.75
C ASP A 127 -17.03 -10.76 -8.31
N TYR A 128 -17.71 -11.22 -9.37
CA TYR A 128 -18.86 -10.50 -9.92
C TYR A 128 -20.05 -10.46 -8.95
N LYS A 129 -20.30 -11.53 -8.19
CA LYS A 129 -21.36 -11.57 -7.18
C LYS A 129 -21.16 -10.55 -6.04
N LYS A 130 -19.93 -10.06 -5.83
CA LYS A 130 -19.64 -9.02 -4.83
C LYS A 130 -19.84 -7.61 -5.34
N VAL A 131 -19.94 -7.42 -6.66
CA VAL A 131 -20.08 -6.12 -7.31
C VAL A 131 -21.55 -5.72 -7.51
N VAL A 132 -22.47 -6.71 -7.52
CA VAL A 132 -23.93 -6.55 -7.68
C VAL A 132 -24.60 -6.52 -6.31
#